data_AF-A0A260BN86-F1
#
_entry.id   AF-A0A260BN86-F1
#
_cell.length_a   1.000
_cell.length_b   1.000
_cell.length_c   1.000
_cell.angle_alpha   90.00
_cell.angle_beta   90.00
_cell.angle_gamma   90.00
#
_symmetry.space_group_name_H-M   'P 1'
#
loop_
_entity.id
_entity.type
_entity.pdbx_description
1 polymer ?
#
loop_
_entity_poly.entity_id
_entity_poly.type
_entity_poly.pdbx_seq_one_letter_code
_entity_poly.pdbx_strand_id
1 'polypeptide(L)' 'MGIGDKISNKTEDLGGKAKEAAGSATGDKDLEAEGKGDQASAAVKDGVEKVKDAASNIKDKLTGN' A
#
# COMPACT_ATOMS: atom_id res chain seq x y z
N MET A 1 -2.85 -10.43 14.23
CA MET A 1 -2.63 -10.06 12.82
C MET A 1 -2.43 -11.33 12.02
N GLY A 2 -3.47 -11.70 11.26
CA GLY A 2 -3.60 -13.01 10.62
C GLY A 2 -2.92 -13.04 9.26
N ILE A 3 -2.69 -14.24 8.74
CA ILE A 3 -2.09 -14.50 7.42
C ILE A 3 -2.81 -13.72 6.30
N GLY A 4 -4.10 -13.42 6.48
CA GLY A 4 -4.91 -12.60 5.56
C GLY A 4 -4.37 -11.18 5.33
N ASP A 5 -3.90 -10.47 6.36
CA ASP A 5 -3.40 -9.09 6.22
C ASP A 5 -2.12 -9.02 5.37
N LYS A 6 -1.20 -9.97 5.59
CA LYS A 6 0.04 -10.07 4.79
C LYS A 6 -0.21 -10.51 3.36
N ILE A 7 -1.19 -11.39 3.14
CA ILE A 7 -1.58 -11.83 1.80
C ILE A 7 -2.28 -10.69 1.06
N SER A 8 -3.14 -9.91 1.71
CA SER A 8 -3.83 -8.78 1.07
C SER A 8 -2.84 -7.73 0.58
N ASN A 9 -1.89 -7.29 1.41
CA ASN A 9 -0.85 -6.34 0.98
C ASN A 9 -0.01 -6.90 -0.17
N LYS A 10 0.39 -8.17 -0.12
CA LYS A 10 1.13 -8.79 -1.23
C LYS A 10 0.30 -8.94 -2.50
N THR A 11 -1.01 -9.10 -2.39
CA THR A 11 -1.93 -9.28 -3.52
C THR A 11 -2.18 -7.95 -4.22
N GLU A 12 -2.35 -6.86 -3.47
CA GLU A 12 -2.41 -5.50 -4.03
C GLU A 12 -1.10 -5.12 -4.75
N ASP A 13 0.06 -5.41 -4.14
CA ASP A 13 1.37 -5.18 -4.77
C ASP A 13 1.55 -6.00 -6.07
N LEU A 14 1.15 -7.28 -6.05
CA LEU A 14 1.16 -8.14 -7.22
C LEU A 14 0.18 -7.66 -8.30
N GLY A 15 -1.01 -7.24 -7.92
CA GLY A 15 -2.03 -6.71 -8.82
C GLY A 15 -1.56 -5.44 -9.52
N GLY A 16 -1.00 -4.48 -8.78
CA GLY A 16 -0.47 -3.24 -9.35
C GLY A 16 0.70 -3.49 -10.31
N LYS A 17 1.65 -4.35 -9.94
CA LYS A 17 2.76 -4.76 -10.83
C LYS A 17 2.26 -5.52 -12.06
N ALA A 18 1.24 -6.36 -11.91
CA ALA A 18 0.64 -7.08 -13.03
C ALA A 18 -0.08 -6.14 -14.00
N LYS A 19 -0.81 -5.13 -13.51
CA LYS A 19 -1.42 -4.08 -14.34
C LYS A 19 -0.38 -3.24 -15.06
N GLU A 20 0.70 -2.84 -14.37
CA GLU A 20 1.84 -2.15 -14.99
C GLU A 20 2.46 -2.97 -16.12
N ALA A 21 2.77 -4.25 -15.85
CA ALA A 21 3.39 -5.13 -16.82
C ALA A 21 2.45 -5.42 -18.00
N ALA A 22 1.16 -5.66 -17.73
CA ALA A 22 0.17 -5.87 -18.76
C ALA A 22 -0.01 -4.62 -19.63
N GLY A 23 -0.19 -3.44 -19.03
CA GLY A 23 -0.30 -2.17 -19.75
C GLY A 23 0.94 -1.83 -20.57
N SER A 24 2.13 -2.05 -20.02
CA SER A 24 3.39 -1.89 -20.76
C SER A 24 3.50 -2.85 -21.94
N ALA A 25 3.05 -4.08 -21.79
CA ALA A 25 3.12 -5.12 -22.82
C ALA A 25 2.06 -4.94 -23.91
N THR A 26 0.86 -4.47 -23.58
CA THR A 26 -0.24 -4.23 -24.52
C THR A 26 -0.24 -2.81 -25.10
N GLY A 27 0.58 -1.91 -24.56
CA GLY A 27 0.59 -0.48 -24.90
C GLY A 27 -0.59 0.30 -24.30
N ASP A 28 -1.27 -0.29 -23.31
CA ASP A 28 -2.42 0.30 -22.64
C ASP A 28 -1.96 1.18 -21.47
N LYS A 29 -2.00 2.49 -21.71
CA LYS A 29 -1.55 3.51 -20.74
C LYS A 29 -2.45 3.59 -19.52
N ASP A 30 -3.71 3.24 -19.63
CA ASP A 30 -4.65 3.25 -18.51
C ASP A 30 -4.30 2.13 -17.53
N LEU A 31 -4.02 0.92 -18.02
CA LEU A 31 -3.53 -0.19 -17.19
C LEU A 31 -2.19 0.10 -16.52
N GLU A 32 -1.25 0.73 -17.24
CA GLU A 32 0.03 1.13 -16.66
C GLU A 32 -0.15 2.19 -15.56
N ALA A 33 -1.01 3.18 -15.80
CA ALA A 33 -1.30 4.24 -14.85
C ALA A 33 -2.04 3.72 -13.60
N GLU A 34 -2.99 2.80 -13.76
CA GLU A 34 -3.67 2.13 -12.64
C GLU A 34 -2.65 1.38 -11.77
N GLY A 35 -1.76 0.59 -12.38
CA GLY A 35 -0.75 -0.16 -11.63
C GLY A 35 0.18 0.74 -10.81
N LYS A 36 0.60 1.87 -11.37
CA LYS A 36 1.38 2.91 -10.68
C LYS A 36 0.59 3.61 -9.57
N GLY A 37 -0.68 3.91 -9.84
CA GLY A 37 -1.60 4.55 -8.88
C GLY A 37 -1.88 3.67 -7.66
N ASP A 38 -2.06 2.36 -7.89
CA ASP A 38 -2.26 1.37 -6.84
C ASP A 38 -1.00 1.27 -5.95
N GLN A 39 0.20 1.22 -6.54
CA GLN A 39 1.46 1.22 -5.78
C GLN A 39 1.67 2.51 -4.96
N ALA A 40 1.39 3.67 -5.55
CA ALA A 40 1.53 4.95 -4.86
C ALA A 40 0.54 5.05 -3.69
N SER A 41 -0.70 4.61 -3.88
CA SER A 41 -1.74 4.61 -2.85
C SER A 41 -1.38 3.67 -1.70
N ALA A 42 -0.85 2.48 -2.00
CA ALA A 42 -0.37 1.53 -1.01
C ALA A 42 0.79 2.11 -0.18
N ALA A 43 1.80 2.73 -0.83
CA ALA A 43 2.92 3.36 -0.15
C ALA A 43 2.48 4.53 0.76
N VAL A 44 1.50 5.31 0.32
CA VAL A 44 0.91 6.39 1.13
C VAL A 44 0.16 5.81 2.33
N LYS A 45 -0.68 4.78 2.15
CA LYS A 45 -1.39 4.12 3.26
C LYS A 45 -0.42 3.57 4.30
N ASP A 46 0.60 2.81 3.86
CA ASP A 46 1.63 2.26 4.76
C ASP A 46 2.39 3.37 5.52
N GLY A 47 2.73 4.46 4.82
CA GLY A 47 3.39 5.62 5.43
C GLY A 47 2.51 6.30 6.48
N VAL A 48 1.24 6.52 6.17
CA VAL A 48 0.26 7.14 7.07
C VAL A 48 -0.03 6.24 8.27
N GLU A 49 -0.20 4.93 8.07
CA GLU A 49 -0.41 3.99 9.16
C GLU A 49 0.78 3.94 10.10
N LYS A 50 2.02 3.89 9.59
CA LYS A 50 3.23 3.95 10.42
C LYS A 50 3.36 5.25 11.20
N VAL A 51 3.07 6.39 10.56
CA VAL A 51 3.09 7.71 11.23
C VAL A 51 2.02 7.78 12.31
N LYS A 52 0.81 7.29 12.03
CA LYS A 52 -0.30 7.26 12.98
C LYS A 52 -0.01 6.33 14.14
N ASP A 53 0.58 5.17 13.89
CA ASP A 53 0.99 4.20 14.93
C ASP A 53 2.09 4.78 15.82
N ALA A 54 3.12 5.39 15.22
CA ALA A 54 4.18 6.08 15.96
C ALA A 54 3.63 7.26 16.80
N ALA A 55 2.74 8.07 16.21
CA ALA A 55 2.09 9.17 16.91
C ALA A 55 1.19 8.67 18.04
N SER A 56 0.46 7.58 17.84
CA SER A 56 -0.37 6.96 18.87
C SER A 56 0.50 6.41 20.00
N ASN A 57 1.60 5.72 19.70
CA ASN A 57 2.55 5.21 20.70
C ASN A 57 3.21 6.35 21.51
N ILE A 58 3.57 7.44 20.86
CA ILE A 58 4.14 8.62 21.52
C ILE A 58 3.09 9.31 22.40
N LYS A 59 1.87 9.48 21.88
CA LYS A 59 0.75 10.05 22.62
C LYS A 59 0.44 9.21 23.84
N ASP A 60 0.34 7.89 23.70
CA ASP A 60 0.05 6.94 24.78
C ASP A 60 1.12 7.02 25.90
N LYS A 61 2.41 7.02 25.52
CA LYS A 61 3.53 7.23 26.46
C LYS A 61 3.49 8.59 27.18
N LEU A 62 3.02 9.64 26.51
CA LEU A 62 2.93 10.99 27.07
C LEU A 62 1.66 11.19 27.91
N THR A 63 0.55 10.54 27.56
CA THR A 63 -0.72 10.65 28.27
C THR A 63 -0.85 9.69 29.44
N GLY A 64 0.07 8.71 29.56
CA GLY A 64 0.23 7.89 30.75
C GLY A 64 -1.02 7.10 31.11
N ASN A 65 -1.28 6.02 30.36
CA ASN A 65 -2.15 4.94 30.80
C ASN A 65 -1.41 3.60 30.69
#